data_AF-A0A813IQA2-F1
#
_entry.id   AF-A0A813IQA2-F1
#
_cell.length_a   1.000
_cell.length_b   1.000
_cell.length_c   1.000
_cell.angle_alpha   90.00
_cell.angle_beta   90.00
_cell.angle_gamma   90.00
#
_symmetry.space_group_name_H-M   'P 1'
#
loop_
_entity.id
_entity.type
_entity.pdbx_description
1 polymer ?
#
loop_
_entity_poly.entity_id
_entity_poly.type
_entity_poly.pdbx_seq_one_letter_code
_entity_poly.pdbx_strand_id
1 'polypeptide(L)'
;AGESEMPRIWHSIWAHFRGSSDGSAGSDSGIWARQEPEGQKRWLRLHGPPQVEETIGGQRFGFGPAVFRQANLEVFEVIIRDMRAALRWLLASQSLLASAPSIKLLELHAGAGVLGLSLLGVLPAGARLLSP
;
A
#
# COMPACT_ATOMS: atom_id res chain seq x y z
N ALA A 1 26.17 8.95 -39.84
CA ALA A 1 25.15 7.91 -39.63
C ALA A 1 24.35 8.35 -38.42
N GLY A 2 23.08 8.69 -38.61
CA GLY A 2 22.22 9.10 -37.50
C GLY A 2 22.02 7.91 -36.58
N GLU A 3 22.34 8.08 -35.30
CA GLU A 3 21.94 7.14 -34.27
C GLU A 3 20.41 7.02 -34.37
N SER A 4 19.96 5.84 -34.80
CA SER A 4 18.56 5.47 -34.75
C SER A 4 18.16 5.50 -33.28
N GLU A 5 17.55 6.59 -32.81
CA GLU A 5 16.84 6.62 -31.53
C GLU A 5 15.90 5.41 -31.53
N MET A 6 16.25 4.35 -30.79
CA MET A 6 15.36 3.23 -30.63
C MET A 6 14.03 3.78 -30.13
N PRO A 7 12.89 3.40 -30.73
CA PRO A 7 11.60 3.88 -30.27
C PRO A 7 11.48 3.57 -28.79
N ARG A 8 11.12 4.57 -27.98
CA ARG A 8 10.82 4.36 -26.55
C ARG A 8 9.63 3.40 -26.48
N ILE A 9 9.90 2.11 -26.34
CA ILE A 9 8.85 1.10 -26.27
C ILE A 9 8.18 1.26 -24.91
N TRP A 10 7.00 1.89 -24.92
CA TRP A 10 6.09 1.89 -23.79
C TRP A 10 5.43 0.51 -23.76
N HIS A 11 5.64 -0.23 -22.69
CA HIS A 11 5.11 -1.59 -22.62
C HIS A 11 3.93 -1.72 -21.65
N SER A 12 3.70 -0.73 -20.79
CA SER A 12 2.56 -0.71 -19.85
C SER A 12 2.25 0.71 -19.40
N ILE A 13 0.98 1.02 -19.18
CA ILE A 13 0.52 2.27 -18.57
C ILE A 13 -0.21 1.88 -17.28
N TRP A 14 0.10 2.56 -16.20
CA TRP A 14 -0.66 2.50 -14.96
C TRP A 14 -1.35 3.85 -14.77
N ALA A 15 -2.66 3.80 -14.54
CA ALA A 15 -3.45 4.98 -14.34
C ALA A 15 -4.33 4.81 -13.10
N HIS A 16 -4.37 5.86 -12.29
CA HIS A 16 -5.27 5.96 -11.15
C HIS A 16 -6.14 7.19 -11.34
N PHE A 17 -7.45 6.98 -11.29
CA PHE A 17 -8.43 8.05 -11.40
C PHE A 17 -9.30 8.03 -10.16
N ARG A 18 -9.38 9.18 -9.49
CA ARG A 18 -10.36 9.40 -8.43
C ARG A 18 -11.38 10.40 -8.95
N GLY A 19 -12.66 10.01 -8.93
CA GLY A 19 -13.73 10.96 -9.14
C GLY A 19 -13.68 11.99 -8.02
N SER A 20 -13.61 13.27 -8.35
CA SER A 20 -13.91 14.30 -7.37
C SER A 20 -15.41 14.36 -7.16
N SER A 21 -15.85 14.61 -5.92
CA SER A 21 -17.27 14.82 -5.60
C SER A 21 -17.86 16.06 -6.29
N ASP A 22 -17.02 16.95 -6.80
CA ASP A 22 -17.40 18.15 -7.55
C ASP A 22 -17.24 18.00 -9.09
N GLY A 23 -16.89 16.81 -9.59
CA GLY A 23 -16.71 16.54 -11.01
C GLY A 23 -15.38 17.04 -11.60
N SER A 24 -14.46 17.60 -10.81
CA SER A 24 -13.08 17.84 -11.25
C SER A 24 -12.30 16.51 -11.38
N ALA A 25 -11.24 16.49 -12.19
CA ALA A 25 -10.22 15.46 -12.03
C ALA A 25 -9.66 15.61 -10.62
N GLY A 26 -9.82 14.60 -9.76
CA GLY A 26 -9.30 14.66 -8.40
C GLY A 26 -7.79 14.91 -8.45
N SER A 27 -7.28 15.82 -7.61
CA SER A 27 -5.85 16.16 -7.48
C SER A 27 -4.92 14.96 -7.27
N ASP A 28 -5.50 13.83 -6.90
CA ASP A 28 -4.82 12.58 -6.56
C ASP A 28 -4.78 11.58 -7.72
N SER A 29 -5.34 11.93 -8.87
CA SER A 29 -5.24 11.13 -10.10
C SER A 29 -3.81 11.17 -10.65
N GLY A 30 -3.36 10.08 -11.25
CA GLY A 30 -2.04 10.04 -11.86
C GLY A 30 -1.92 9.04 -12.98
N ILE A 31 -0.94 9.29 -13.84
CA ILE A 31 -0.63 8.44 -14.99
C ILE A 31 0.88 8.21 -15.00
N TRP A 32 1.26 6.94 -15.04
CA TRP A 32 2.63 6.50 -15.13
C TRP A 32 2.74 5.52 -16.28
N ALA A 33 3.88 5.51 -16.94
CA ALA A 33 4.12 4.55 -17.99
C ALA A 33 5.49 3.92 -17.82
N ARG A 34 5.54 2.64 -18.15
CA ARG A 34 6.70 1.80 -17.93
C ARG A 34 7.55 1.81 -19.19
N GLN A 35 8.80 2.21 -19.02
CA GLN A 35 9.82 2.26 -20.06
C GLN A 35 10.93 1.27 -19.71
N GLU A 36 11.53 0.69 -20.74
CA GLU A 36 12.71 -0.17 -20.61
C GLU A 36 13.89 0.35 -21.46
N PRO A 37 14.40 1.57 -21.22
CA PRO A 37 15.62 1.99 -21.89
C PRO A 37 16.79 1.15 -21.36
N GLU A 38 17.51 0.51 -22.28
CA GLU A 38 18.74 -0.26 -22.00
C GLU A 38 18.51 -1.45 -21.06
N GLY A 39 17.34 -2.09 -21.13
CA GLY A 39 16.99 -3.26 -20.31
C GLY A 39 16.66 -2.94 -18.85
N GLN A 40 16.66 -1.66 -18.45
CA GLN A 40 16.27 -1.23 -17.11
C GLN A 40 14.80 -0.85 -17.07
N LYS A 41 14.00 -1.58 -16.30
CA LYS A 41 12.57 -1.31 -16.05
C LYS A 41 12.39 -0.07 -15.17
N ARG A 42 11.83 1.01 -15.73
CA ARG A 42 11.62 2.29 -15.03
C ARG A 42 10.16 2.73 -15.19
N TRP A 43 9.58 3.27 -14.12
CA TRP A 43 8.29 3.95 -14.19
C TRP A 43 8.53 5.45 -14.40
N LEU A 44 8.07 5.96 -15.54
CA LEU A 44 8.05 7.39 -15.83
C LEU A 44 6.69 7.96 -15.45
N ARG A 45 6.69 8.96 -14.56
CA ARG A 45 5.48 9.73 -14.25
C ARG A 45 5.14 10.66 -15.41
N LEU A 46 3.94 10.52 -15.97
CA LEU A 46 3.43 11.38 -17.03
C LEU A 46 2.54 12.50 -16.49
N HIS A 47 1.75 12.20 -15.45
CA HIS A 47 0.83 13.15 -14.83
C HIS A 47 0.59 12.80 -13.35
N GLY A 48 0.21 13.79 -12.54
CA GLY A 48 -0.22 13.60 -11.16
C GLY A 48 0.93 13.57 -10.12
N PRO A 49 0.62 13.15 -8.88
CA PRO A 49 1.59 13.03 -7.79
C PRO A 49 2.61 11.89 -8.04
N PRO A 50 3.73 11.80 -7.29
CA PRO A 50 4.69 10.69 -7.43
C PRO A 50 4.12 9.33 -7.01
N GLN A 51 3.10 9.34 -6.15
CA GLN A 51 2.38 8.19 -5.63
C GLN A 51 0.92 8.58 -5.40
N VAL A 52 0.03 7.60 -5.37
CA VAL A 52 -1.35 7.78 -4.92
C VAL A 52 -1.40 7.64 -3.42
N GLU A 53 -2.07 8.56 -2.73
CA GLU A 53 -2.28 8.46 -1.30
C GLU A 53 -3.70 7.96 -1.00
N GLU A 54 -3.80 6.96 -0.13
CA GLU A 54 -5.09 6.47 0.35
C GLU A 54 -5.12 6.49 1.87
N THR A 55 -6.29 6.79 2.42
CA THR A 55 -6.55 6.61 3.85
C THR A 55 -7.22 5.27 4.04
N ILE A 56 -6.58 4.38 4.80
CA ILE A 56 -7.06 3.04 5.11
C ILE A 56 -7.10 2.90 6.63
N GLY A 57 -8.28 2.69 7.20
CA GLY A 57 -8.45 2.56 8.65
C GLY A 57 -7.95 3.78 9.44
N GLY A 58 -8.04 4.98 8.83
CA GLY A 58 -7.59 6.24 9.40
C GLY A 58 -6.09 6.53 9.26
N GLN A 59 -5.31 5.67 8.60
CA GLN A 59 -3.88 5.87 8.34
C GLN A 59 -3.64 6.15 6.85
N ARG A 60 -2.68 7.03 6.54
CA ARG A 60 -2.31 7.37 5.15
C ARG A 60 -1.23 6.44 4.63
N PHE A 61 -1.46 5.90 3.44
CA PHE A 61 -0.53 5.03 2.73
C PHE A 61 -0.26 5.54 1.32
N GLY A 62 1.00 5.54 0.91
CA GLY A 62 1.43 5.89 -0.44
C GLY A 62 1.61 4.64 -1.32
N PHE A 63 1.05 4.68 -2.53
CA PHE A 63 1.14 3.61 -3.52
C PHE A 63 1.72 4.14 -4.83
N GLY A 64 2.92 3.68 -5.16
CA GLY A 64 3.52 3.89 -6.48
C GLY A 64 3.03 2.86 -7.51
N PRO A 65 3.31 3.06 -8.80
CA PRO A 65 2.84 2.20 -9.89
C PRO A 65 3.36 0.75 -9.84
N ALA A 66 4.41 0.48 -9.07
CA ALA A 66 4.96 -0.88 -8.85
C ALA A 66 4.43 -1.55 -7.58
N VAL A 67 3.64 -0.84 -6.77
CA VAL A 67 3.19 -1.30 -5.46
C VAL A 67 1.81 -1.91 -5.60
N PHE A 68 1.64 -3.15 -5.14
CA PHE A 68 0.32 -3.77 -5.08
C PHE A 68 -0.57 -3.03 -4.08
N ARG A 69 -1.80 -2.77 -4.51
CA ARG A 69 -2.85 -2.11 -3.74
C ARG A 69 -4.15 -2.89 -3.90
N GLN A 70 -4.92 -2.98 -2.83
CA GLN A 70 -6.28 -3.54 -2.88
C GLN A 70 -7.18 -2.65 -3.74
N ALA A 71 -7.86 -3.27 -4.71
CA ALA A 71 -8.74 -2.55 -5.62
C ALA A 71 -10.02 -2.06 -4.93
N ASN A 72 -10.59 -2.89 -4.05
CA ASN A 72 -11.76 -2.55 -3.24
C ASN A 72 -11.32 -2.19 -1.82
N LEU A 73 -11.20 -0.89 -1.55
CA LEU A 73 -10.76 -0.40 -0.25
C LEU A 73 -11.84 -0.59 0.83
N GLU A 74 -13.13 -0.48 0.50
CA GLU A 74 -14.21 -0.61 1.49
C GLU A 74 -14.23 -2.01 2.11
N VAL A 75 -14.15 -3.05 1.28
CA VAL A 75 -14.08 -4.44 1.76
C VAL A 75 -12.76 -4.68 2.50
N PHE A 76 -11.66 -4.10 2.03
CA PHE A 76 -10.38 -4.26 2.69
C PHE A 76 -10.34 -3.64 4.08
N GLU A 77 -10.99 -2.49 4.29
CA GLU A 77 -11.14 -1.88 5.61
C GLU A 77 -11.97 -2.74 6.57
N VAL A 78 -13.02 -3.41 6.06
CA VAL A 78 -13.79 -4.40 6.83
C VAL A 78 -12.89 -5.55 7.28
N ILE A 79 -12.06 -6.09 6.38
CA ILE A 79 -11.09 -7.14 6.72
C ILE A 79 -10.13 -6.67 7.82
N ILE A 80 -9.56 -5.47 7.68
CA ILE A 80 -8.66 -4.89 8.68
C ILE A 80 -9.37 -4.76 10.04
N ARG A 81 -10.61 -4.26 10.06
CA ARG A 81 -11.41 -4.13 11.27
C ARG A 81 -11.62 -5.48 11.95
N ASP A 82 -11.98 -6.50 11.19
CA ASP A 82 -12.27 -7.83 11.70
C ASP A 82 -10.99 -8.51 12.22
N MET A 83 -9.85 -8.34 11.53
CA MET A 83 -8.54 -8.80 12.01
C MET A 83 -8.14 -8.10 13.33
N ARG A 84 -8.38 -6.79 13.45
CA ARG A 84 -8.15 -6.04 14.71
C ARG A 84 -9.00 -6.59 15.85
N ALA A 85 -10.27 -6.90 15.59
CA ALA A 85 -11.16 -7.48 16.59
C ALA A 85 -10.69 -8.88 17.02
N ALA A 86 -10.36 -9.75 16.06
CA ALA A 86 -9.87 -11.09 16.32
C ALA A 86 -8.56 -11.08 17.13
N LEU A 87 -7.62 -10.18 16.77
CA LEU A 87 -6.36 -10.02 17.48
C LEU A 87 -6.60 -9.57 18.93
N ARG A 88 -7.46 -8.56 19.18
CA ARG A 88 -7.81 -8.16 20.55
C ARG A 88 -8.41 -9.30 21.36
N TRP A 89 -9.32 -10.06 20.77
CA TRP A 89 -9.92 -11.22 21.43
C TRP A 89 -8.87 -12.27 21.79
N LEU A 90 -7.95 -12.59 20.86
CA LEU A 90 -6.85 -13.53 21.09
C LEU A 90 -5.94 -13.08 22.24
N LEU A 91 -5.58 -11.80 22.26
CA LEU A 91 -4.74 -11.21 23.29
C LEU A 91 -5.39 -11.26 24.67
N ALA A 92 -6.71 -11.04 24.73
CA ALA A 92 -7.48 -11.11 25.96
C ALA A 92 -7.68 -12.56 26.43
N SER A 93 -8.03 -13.47 25.53
CA SER A 93 -8.35 -14.86 25.88
C SER A 93 -7.15 -15.66 26.38
N GLN A 94 -5.95 -15.35 25.87
CA GLN A 94 -4.72 -16.04 26.28
C GLN A 94 -4.01 -15.39 27.47
N SER A 95 -4.59 -14.36 28.10
CA SER A 95 -3.93 -13.57 29.15
C SER A 95 -2.55 -13.03 28.76
N LEU A 96 -2.23 -12.95 27.47
CA LEU A 96 -0.94 -12.48 26.95
C LEU A 96 -0.73 -10.99 27.20
N LEU A 97 -1.81 -10.26 27.49
CA LEU A 97 -1.75 -8.88 27.96
C LEU A 97 -1.19 -8.77 29.39
N ALA A 98 -1.36 -9.80 30.22
CA ALA A 98 -1.01 -9.77 31.64
C ALA A 98 0.42 -10.28 31.92
N SER A 99 0.95 -11.18 31.08
CA SER A 99 2.23 -11.86 31.30
C SER A 99 3.43 -11.25 30.54
N ALA A 100 3.23 -10.12 29.85
CA ALA A 100 4.29 -9.36 29.18
C ALA A 100 5.24 -10.12 28.23
N PRO A 101 4.86 -11.18 27.48
CA PRO A 101 5.69 -11.60 26.37
C PRO A 101 5.69 -10.52 25.29
N SER A 102 6.87 -10.18 24.76
CA SER A 102 6.99 -9.29 23.60
C SER A 102 6.26 -9.93 22.42
N ILE A 103 5.07 -9.41 22.09
CA ILE A 103 4.28 -9.92 20.97
C ILE A 103 4.95 -9.48 19.67
N LYS A 104 5.24 -10.45 18.81
CA LYS A 104 5.86 -10.22 17.50
C LYS A 104 4.84 -10.57 16.43
N LEU A 105 4.53 -9.61 15.58
CA LEU A 105 3.68 -9.81 14.41
C LEU A 105 4.59 -9.97 13.18
N LEU A 106 4.41 -11.04 12.42
CA LEU A 106 5.11 -11.26 11.15
C LEU A 106 4.10 -11.18 10.01
N GLU A 107 4.35 -10.28 9.06
CA GLU A 107 3.55 -10.15 7.84
C GLU A 107 4.34 -10.72 6.65
N LEU A 108 3.86 -11.84 6.11
CA LEU A 108 4.44 -12.43 4.90
C LEU A 108 3.81 -11.77 3.67
N HIS A 109 4.63 -11.47 2.66
CA HIS A 109 4.21 -10.76 1.45
C HIS A 109 3.55 -9.40 1.73
N ALA A 110 4.12 -8.64 2.66
CA ALA A 110 3.56 -7.41 3.18
C ALA A 110 3.24 -6.34 2.12
N GLY A 111 3.94 -6.36 0.97
CA GLY A 111 3.77 -5.34 -0.06
C GLY A 111 4.06 -3.95 0.52
N ALA A 112 3.04 -3.09 0.58
CA ALA A 112 3.12 -1.77 1.22
C ALA A 112 3.03 -1.81 2.78
N GLY A 113 2.89 -2.98 3.40
CA GLY A 113 2.81 -3.16 4.85
C GLY A 113 1.48 -2.71 5.47
N VAL A 114 0.42 -2.58 4.66
CA VAL A 114 -0.85 -1.98 5.10
C VAL A 114 -1.46 -2.79 6.24
N LEU A 115 -1.44 -4.12 6.18
CA LEU A 115 -2.03 -4.95 7.23
C LEU A 115 -1.24 -4.85 8.53
N GLY A 116 0.08 -5.08 8.49
CA GLY A 116 0.92 -5.02 9.69
C GLY A 116 0.85 -3.67 10.38
N LEU A 117 0.94 -2.58 9.62
CA LEU A 117 0.82 -1.22 10.15
C LEU A 117 -0.57 -0.92 10.71
N SER A 118 -1.63 -1.43 10.07
CA SER A 118 -3.01 -1.28 10.57
C SER A 118 -3.26 -2.03 11.87
N LEU A 119 -2.54 -3.12 12.12
CA LEU A 119 -2.67 -3.96 13.31
C LEU A 119 -1.81 -3.48 14.49
N LEU A 120 -0.74 -2.72 14.25
CA LEU A 120 0.11 -2.19 15.33
C LEU A 120 -0.68 -1.43 16.39
N GLY A 121 -1.69 -0.67 15.99
CA GLY A 121 -2.54 0.11 16.91
C GLY A 121 -3.45 -0.70 17.83
N VAL A 122 -3.43 -2.04 17.78
CA VAL A 122 -4.14 -2.90 18.75
C VAL A 122 -3.21 -3.73 19.62
N LEU A 123 -1.91 -3.70 19.35
CA LEU A 123 -0.92 -4.43 20.12
C LEU A 123 -0.55 -3.68 21.40
N PRO A 124 -0.17 -4.40 22.48
CA PRO A 124 0.30 -3.77 23.70
C PRO A 124 1.62 -3.01 23.49
N ALA A 125 1.91 -2.07 24.40
CA ALA A 125 3.18 -1.36 24.40
C ALA A 125 4.37 -2.35 24.43
N GLY A 126 5.34 -2.16 23.52
CA GLY A 126 6.50 -3.03 23.38
C GLY A 126 6.34 -4.18 22.39
N ALA A 127 5.14 -4.40 21.84
CA ALA A 127 4.97 -5.26 20.68
C ALA A 127 5.71 -4.72 19.46
N ARG A 128 6.18 -5.62 18.59
CA ARG A 128 6.97 -5.25 17.41
C ARG A 128 6.41 -5.91 16.16
N LEU A 129 6.26 -5.11 15.11
CA LEU A 129 6.13 -5.62 13.75
C LEU A 129 7.52 -6.07 13.31
N LEU A 130 7.65 -7.32 12.90
CA LEU A 130 8.85 -7.82 12.26
C LEU A 130 8.75 -7.52 10.77
N SER A 131 9.72 -6.78 10.24
CA SER A 131 9.94 -6.79 8.79
C SER A 131 10.64 -8.10 8.41
N PRO A 132 10.21 -8.78 7.35
CA PRO A 132 10.96 -9.90 6.80
C PRO A 132 12.39 -9.50 6.39
#